data_AF-A0A920ERY4-F1
#
_entry.id   AF-A0A920ERY4-F1
#
_cell.length_a   1.000
_cell.length_b   1.000
_cell.length_c   1.000
_cell.angle_alpha   90.00
_cell.angle_beta   90.00
_cell.angle_gamma   90.00
#
_symmetry.space_group_name_H-M   'P 1'
#
loop_
_entity.id
_entity.type
_entity.pdbx_description
1 polymer ?
#
loop_
_entity_poly.entity_id
_entity_poly.type
_entity_poly.pdbx_seq_one_letter_code
_entity_poly.pdbx_strand_id
1 'polypeptide(L)'
;MGKVRATQGFFTVERGCPTCSGAGQIIKNPCSSCGGQGTQKKDRALSVNVPPGVETGTRIRLAGEGETGPRGGISGDLYIFIEVSKHKIFERDGLNLFCRVPVSMAKASLGGEVEVPTIDGGRSRVRIPAGSQSGRQMRLKGKGMPAIKTVQKGDMFIEMAVETPVNLTARQKELLQEFEELSEDNNPETNSFFSSVKTFWESMKG
;
A
#
# COMPACT_ATOMS: atom_id res chain seq x y z
N MET A 1 -19.32 -37.34 -27.78
CA MET A 1 -18.97 -36.19 -28.66
C MET A 1 -19.11 -36.63 -30.11
N GLY A 2 -19.61 -35.77 -30.99
CA GLY A 2 -19.83 -36.12 -32.40
C GLY A 2 -18.56 -35.95 -33.21
N LYS A 3 -18.02 -37.02 -33.78
CA LYS A 3 -16.78 -36.97 -34.55
C LYS A 3 -16.94 -37.75 -35.85
N VAL A 4 -16.26 -37.30 -36.89
CA VAL A 4 -16.17 -38.00 -38.18
C VAL A 4 -14.70 -38.30 -38.45
N ARG A 5 -14.43 -39.51 -38.93
CA ARG A 5 -13.09 -39.94 -39.32
C ARG A 5 -13.03 -40.01 -40.82
N ALA A 6 -12.03 -39.35 -41.40
CA ALA A 6 -11.71 -39.48 -42.81
C ALA A 6 -10.36 -40.19 -42.93
N THR A 7 -10.32 -41.26 -43.72
CA THR A 7 -9.10 -42.03 -43.98
C THR A 7 -8.68 -41.78 -45.42
N GLN A 8 -7.44 -41.33 -45.61
CA GLN A 8 -6.82 -41.20 -46.93
C GLN A 8 -5.46 -41.92 -46.88
N GLY A 9 -5.39 -43.07 -47.55
CA GLY A 9 -4.24 -43.96 -47.46
C GLY A 9 -4.01 -44.46 -46.03
N PHE A 10 -2.78 -44.27 -45.51
CA PHE A 10 -2.36 -44.68 -44.17
C PHE A 10 -2.58 -43.60 -43.09
N PHE A 11 -3.13 -42.43 -43.43
CA PHE A 11 -3.47 -41.40 -42.46
C PHE A 11 -4.97 -41.42 -42.14
N THR A 12 -5.30 -41.42 -40.85
CA THR A 12 -6.67 -41.19 -40.36
C THR A 12 -6.73 -39.85 -39.66
N VAL A 13 -7.58 -38.94 -40.15
CA VAL A 13 -7.80 -37.63 -39.56
C VAL A 13 -9.18 -37.62 -38.90
N GLU A 14 -9.21 -37.34 -37.60
CA GLU A 14 -10.44 -37.17 -36.84
C GLU A 14 -10.80 -35.69 -36.78
N ARG A 15 -12.02 -35.34 -37.22
CA ARG A 15 -12.56 -33.98 -37.15
C ARG A 15 -13.90 -33.98 -36.41
N GLY A 16 -14.30 -32.83 -35.87
CA GLY A 16 -15.64 -32.65 -35.32
C GLY A 16 -16.69 -32.93 -36.40
N CYS A 17 -17.77 -33.62 -36.04
CA CYS A 17 -18.86 -33.88 -36.98
C CYS A 17 -19.41 -32.55 -37.54
N PRO A 18 -19.48 -32.36 -38.87
CA PRO A 18 -19.91 -31.09 -39.46
C PRO A 18 -21.37 -30.75 -39.15
N THR A 19 -22.20 -31.76 -38.87
CA THR A 19 -23.63 -31.57 -38.58
C THR A 19 -23.89 -31.08 -37.16
N CYS A 20 -23.05 -31.43 -36.18
CA CYS A 20 -23.22 -31.01 -34.79
C CYS A 20 -22.01 -30.25 -34.24
N SER A 21 -21.06 -29.89 -35.09
CA SER A 21 -19.81 -29.20 -34.77
C SER A 21 -19.07 -29.78 -33.56
N GLY A 22 -19.06 -31.11 -33.40
CA GLY A 22 -18.44 -31.76 -32.25
C GLY A 22 -19.35 -32.02 -31.05
N ALA A 23 -20.54 -31.39 -30.99
CA ALA A 23 -21.41 -31.44 -29.82
C ALA A 23 -21.97 -32.82 -29.51
N GLY A 24 -22.18 -33.66 -30.53
CA GLY A 24 -22.73 -35.02 -30.39
C GLY A 24 -24.26 -35.09 -30.33
N GLN A 25 -24.95 -33.94 -30.33
CA GLN A 25 -26.39 -33.83 -30.41
C GLN A 25 -26.77 -32.54 -31.13
N ILE A 26 -27.94 -32.53 -31.77
CA ILE A 26 -28.51 -31.36 -32.44
C ILE A 26 -29.69 -30.87 -31.62
N ILE A 27 -29.68 -29.60 -31.24
CA ILE A 27 -30.76 -28.97 -30.48
C ILE A 27 -31.85 -28.56 -31.47
N LYS A 28 -32.91 -29.37 -31.58
CA LYS A 28 -34.01 -29.12 -32.55
C LYS A 28 -34.77 -27.82 -32.24
N ASN A 29 -35.00 -27.54 -30.97
CA ASN A 29 -35.71 -26.35 -30.48
C ASN A 29 -34.78 -25.60 -29.51
N PRO A 30 -33.91 -24.70 -30.00
CA PRO A 30 -32.99 -23.95 -29.14
C PRO A 30 -33.75 -23.00 -28.21
N CYS A 31 -33.26 -22.85 -26.99
CA CYS A 31 -33.81 -21.89 -26.03
C CYS A 31 -33.69 -20.46 -26.57
N SER A 32 -34.77 -19.69 -26.52
CA SER A 32 -34.80 -18.30 -27.03
C SER A 32 -33.85 -17.35 -26.29
N SER A 33 -33.54 -17.62 -25.03
CA SER A 33 -32.69 -16.74 -24.20
C SER A 33 -31.20 -17.08 -24.23
N CYS A 34 -30.81 -18.32 -24.58
CA CYS A 34 -29.39 -18.70 -24.68
C CYS A 34 -28.98 -19.29 -26.05
N GLY A 35 -29.90 -19.37 -27.01
CA GLY A 35 -29.64 -19.92 -28.34
C GLY A 35 -29.17 -21.38 -28.36
N GLY A 36 -29.42 -22.15 -27.29
CA GLY A 36 -28.91 -23.51 -27.13
C GLY A 36 -27.49 -23.61 -26.56
N GLN A 37 -26.87 -22.50 -26.13
CA GLN A 37 -25.54 -22.53 -25.49
C GLN A 37 -25.56 -23.14 -24.08
N GLY A 38 -26.69 -23.07 -23.37
CA GLY A 38 -26.83 -23.59 -22.00
C GLY A 38 -26.29 -22.68 -20.91
N THR A 39 -25.79 -21.48 -21.26
CA THR A 39 -25.30 -20.45 -20.33
C THR A 39 -25.80 -19.07 -20.76
N GLN A 40 -25.96 -18.13 -19.83
CA GLN A 40 -26.31 -16.73 -20.10
C GLN A 40 -25.48 -15.81 -19.22
N LYS A 41 -25.05 -14.67 -19.76
CA LYS A 41 -24.41 -13.62 -18.96
C LYS A 41 -25.47 -12.97 -18.07
N LYS A 42 -25.14 -12.83 -16.78
CA LYS A 42 -25.97 -12.15 -15.79
C LYS A 42 -25.06 -11.35 -14.87
N ASP A 43 -25.51 -10.16 -14.51
CA ASP A 43 -24.86 -9.39 -13.47
C ASP A 43 -25.28 -9.96 -12.11
N ARG A 44 -24.29 -10.16 -11.24
CA ARG A 44 -24.48 -10.63 -9.87
C ARG A 44 -23.73 -9.72 -8.92
N ALA A 45 -24.40 -9.32 -7.84
CA ALA A 45 -23.75 -8.68 -6.71
C ALA A 45 -23.30 -9.77 -5.72
N LEU A 46 -22.01 -9.78 -5.37
CA LEU A 46 -21.44 -10.69 -4.40
C LEU A 46 -20.92 -9.88 -3.20
N SER A 47 -21.24 -10.34 -1.99
CA SER A 47 -20.66 -9.76 -0.77
C SER A 47 -19.34 -10.44 -0.47
N VAL A 48 -18.29 -9.63 -0.32
CA VAL A 48 -16.93 -10.12 -0.08
C VAL A 48 -16.42 -9.53 1.21
N ASN A 49 -16.08 -10.40 2.16
CA ASN A 49 -15.47 -9.97 3.41
C ASN A 49 -13.95 -9.86 3.22
N VAL A 50 -13.42 -8.64 3.31
CA VAL A 50 -11.99 -8.37 3.25
C VAL A 50 -11.45 -8.35 4.68
N PRO A 51 -10.65 -9.35 5.10
CA PRO A 51 -10.17 -9.40 6.48
C PRO A 51 -9.22 -8.24 6.78
N PRO A 52 -9.16 -7.76 8.04
CA PRO A 52 -8.19 -6.75 8.42
C PRO A 52 -6.76 -7.27 8.25
N GLY A 53 -5.85 -6.38 7.82
CA GLY A 53 -4.43 -6.70 7.67
C GLY A 53 -4.00 -7.18 6.29
N VAL A 54 -4.93 -7.33 5.34
CA VAL A 54 -4.59 -7.67 3.94
C VAL A 54 -3.62 -6.68 3.32
N GLU A 55 -2.78 -7.18 2.42
CA GLU A 55 -1.76 -6.42 1.69
C GLU A 55 -2.01 -6.48 0.18
N THR A 56 -1.38 -5.58 -0.54
CA THR A 56 -1.35 -5.63 -2.01
C THR A 56 -0.85 -6.99 -2.47
N GLY A 57 -1.59 -7.61 -3.40
CA GLY A 57 -1.31 -8.96 -3.88
C GLY A 57 -2.02 -10.08 -3.12
N THR A 58 -2.72 -9.76 -2.02
CA THR A 58 -3.58 -10.74 -1.33
C THR A 58 -4.69 -11.21 -2.27
N ARG A 59 -4.96 -12.53 -2.26
CA ARG A 59 -5.94 -13.17 -3.13
C ARG A 59 -7.10 -13.72 -2.28
N ILE A 60 -8.31 -13.31 -2.58
CA ILE A 60 -9.54 -13.89 -2.00
C ILE A 60 -10.18 -14.80 -3.06
N ARG A 61 -10.43 -16.05 -2.68
CA ARG A 61 -11.10 -17.05 -3.53
C ARG A 61 -12.56 -17.18 -3.08
N LEU A 62 -13.48 -16.96 -4.01
CA LEU A 62 -14.90 -17.30 -3.84
C LEU A 62 -15.18 -18.57 -4.64
N ALA A 63 -15.32 -19.68 -3.91
CA ALA A 63 -15.48 -20.99 -4.52
C ALA A 63 -16.84 -21.12 -5.23
N GLY A 64 -16.86 -21.57 -6.48
CA GLY A 64 -18.08 -21.78 -7.27
C GLY A 64 -18.74 -20.51 -7.81
N GLU A 65 -18.19 -19.33 -7.55
CA GLU A 65 -18.68 -18.04 -8.05
C GLU A 65 -18.03 -17.60 -9.38
N GLY A 66 -17.25 -18.49 -10.01
CA GLY A 66 -16.71 -18.27 -11.35
C GLY A 66 -17.69 -18.66 -12.45
N GLU A 67 -17.21 -18.71 -13.69
CA GLU A 67 -18.03 -19.04 -14.84
C GLU A 67 -18.62 -20.45 -14.74
N THR A 68 -19.88 -20.61 -15.13
CA THR A 68 -20.54 -21.93 -15.17
C THR A 68 -19.85 -22.84 -16.17
N GLY A 69 -19.53 -24.06 -15.75
CA GLY A 69 -18.95 -25.07 -16.62
C GLY A 69 -19.89 -25.47 -17.77
N PRO A 70 -19.36 -25.75 -18.98
CA PRO A 70 -20.19 -26.13 -20.11
C PRO A 70 -20.95 -27.43 -19.83
N ARG A 71 -22.22 -27.50 -20.23
CA ARG A 71 -23.07 -28.71 -20.20
C ARG A 71 -23.23 -29.37 -18.83
N GLY A 72 -23.41 -28.55 -17.78
CA GLY A 72 -23.58 -29.04 -16.41
C GLY A 72 -22.27 -29.35 -15.69
N GLY A 73 -21.14 -28.85 -16.22
CA GLY A 73 -19.87 -28.81 -15.51
C GLY A 73 -19.95 -27.91 -14.27
N ILE A 74 -19.05 -28.17 -13.32
CA ILE A 74 -18.93 -27.38 -12.09
C ILE A 74 -18.53 -25.94 -12.46
N SER A 75 -19.08 -24.95 -11.76
CA SER A 75 -18.64 -23.57 -11.90
C SER A 75 -17.17 -23.42 -11.49
N GLY A 76 -16.47 -22.49 -12.16
CA GLY A 76 -15.14 -22.06 -11.73
C GLY A 76 -15.19 -21.28 -10.42
N ASP A 77 -14.04 -20.71 -10.05
CA ASP A 77 -13.91 -19.85 -8.88
C ASP A 77 -13.66 -18.40 -9.30
N LEU A 78 -14.12 -17.45 -8.50
CA LEU A 78 -13.79 -16.04 -8.64
C LEU A 78 -12.60 -15.69 -7.75
N TYR A 79 -11.54 -15.16 -8.35
CA TYR A 79 -10.36 -14.66 -7.65
C TYR A 79 -10.37 -13.14 -7.62
N ILE A 80 -10.27 -12.60 -6.42
CA ILE A 80 -10.21 -11.16 -6.17
C ILE A 80 -8.79 -10.83 -5.73
N PHE A 81 -8.15 -9.92 -6.46
CA PHE A 81 -6.82 -9.42 -6.15
C PHE A 81 -6.96 -8.07 -5.45
N ILE A 82 -6.37 -7.97 -4.26
CA ILE A 82 -6.41 -6.76 -3.45
C ILE A 82 -5.22 -5.88 -3.82
N GLU A 83 -5.50 -4.60 -4.03
CA GLU A 83 -4.49 -3.55 -4.16
C GLU A 83 -4.78 -2.46 -3.14
N VAL A 84 -3.80 -2.16 -2.28
CA VAL A 84 -3.92 -1.12 -1.27
C VAL A 84 -3.53 0.21 -1.89
N SER A 85 -4.46 1.18 -1.87
CA SER A 85 -4.19 2.53 -2.33
C SER A 85 -3.17 3.24 -1.44
N LYS A 86 -2.26 4.02 -2.05
CA LYS A 86 -1.29 4.82 -1.33
C LYS A 86 -1.99 5.87 -0.46
N HIS A 87 -1.57 6.00 0.78
CA HIS A 87 -2.07 7.02 1.70
C HIS A 87 -1.13 8.23 1.73
N LYS A 88 -1.67 9.44 1.94
CA LYS A 88 -0.87 10.69 1.93
C LYS A 88 0.04 10.85 3.15
N ILE A 89 -0.38 10.28 4.27
CA ILE A 89 0.26 10.47 5.59
C ILE A 89 1.03 9.23 6.03
N PHE A 90 0.53 8.05 5.64
CA PHE A 90 1.01 6.77 6.16
C PHE A 90 1.64 5.98 5.05
N GLU A 91 2.83 5.48 5.31
CA GLU A 91 3.50 4.49 4.50
C GLU A 91 3.48 3.16 5.25
N ARG A 92 3.08 2.09 4.56
CA ARG A 92 2.96 0.76 5.16
C ARG A 92 4.11 -0.10 4.67
N ASP A 93 4.84 -0.69 5.62
CA ASP A 93 5.81 -1.75 5.38
C ASP A 93 5.49 -2.94 6.29
N GLY A 94 4.91 -3.98 5.69
CA GLY A 94 4.35 -5.13 6.39
C GLY A 94 3.34 -4.73 7.46
N LEU A 95 3.65 -5.04 8.72
CA LEU A 95 2.83 -4.71 9.88
C LEU A 95 3.07 -3.30 10.42
N ASN A 96 4.15 -2.65 10.03
CA ASN A 96 4.54 -1.36 10.58
C ASN A 96 4.02 -0.22 9.70
N LEU A 97 3.74 0.90 10.35
CA LEU A 97 3.36 2.16 9.69
C LEU A 97 4.43 3.21 9.92
N PHE A 98 4.68 4.01 8.91
CA PHE A 98 5.60 5.13 8.94
C PHE A 98 4.83 6.41 8.65
N CYS A 99 5.08 7.44 9.45
CA CYS A 99 4.44 8.74 9.31
C CYS A 99 5.46 9.84 9.56
N ARG A 100 5.53 10.82 8.66
CA ARG A 100 6.34 12.02 8.86
C ARG A 100 5.51 13.07 9.59
N VAL A 101 6.00 13.53 10.74
CA VAL A 101 5.30 14.48 11.60
C VAL A 101 6.03 15.82 11.58
N PRO A 102 5.41 16.89 11.03
CA PRO A 102 5.99 18.22 11.08
C PRO A 102 5.96 18.76 12.51
N VAL A 103 7.09 19.30 12.96
CA VAL A 103 7.26 19.87 14.29
C VAL A 103 7.91 21.24 14.14
N SER A 104 7.40 22.26 14.82
CA SER A 104 8.01 23.58 14.79
C SER A 104 9.41 23.56 15.43
N MET A 105 10.34 24.35 14.89
CA MET A 105 11.68 24.53 15.45
C MET A 105 11.64 24.80 16.97
N ALA A 106 10.75 25.68 17.44
CA ALA A 106 10.62 25.98 18.86
C ALA A 106 10.26 24.75 19.73
N LYS A 107 9.33 23.90 19.27
CA LYS A 107 8.98 22.66 20.00
C LYS A 107 10.08 21.61 19.92
N ALA A 108 10.82 21.56 18.82
CA ALA A 108 11.97 20.67 18.68
C ALA A 108 13.10 21.07 19.66
N SER A 109 13.38 22.37 19.77
CA SER A 109 14.40 22.91 20.67
C SER A 109 13.98 22.82 22.15
N LEU A 110 12.79 23.31 22.50
CA LEU A 110 12.33 23.41 23.90
C LEU A 110 11.69 22.12 24.43
N GLY A 111 11.37 21.18 23.54
CA GLY A 111 10.53 20.02 23.85
C GLY A 111 9.05 20.39 23.93
N GLY A 112 8.20 19.38 24.11
CA GLY A 112 6.76 19.58 24.26
C GLY A 112 5.94 18.36 23.89
N GLU A 113 4.70 18.57 23.47
CA GLU A 113 3.80 17.52 23.00
C GLU A 113 3.24 17.85 21.60
N VAL A 114 3.06 16.81 20.80
CA VAL A 114 2.42 16.85 19.48
C VAL A 114 1.41 15.73 19.36
N GLU A 115 0.26 16.03 18.76
CA GLU A 115 -0.74 15.03 18.41
C GLU A 115 -0.41 14.44 17.04
N VAL A 116 -0.34 13.11 16.98
CA VAL A 116 -0.09 12.36 15.74
C VAL A 116 -1.36 11.57 15.38
N PRO A 117 -1.81 11.62 14.11
CA PRO A 117 -2.95 10.82 13.68
C PRO A 117 -2.62 9.33 13.72
N THR A 118 -3.60 8.49 14.02
CA THR A 118 -3.49 7.03 13.94
C THR A 118 -4.42 6.48 12.86
N ILE A 119 -4.06 5.33 12.29
CA ILE A 119 -4.78 4.73 11.15
C ILE A 119 -6.23 4.34 11.48
N ASP A 120 -6.53 4.13 12.76
CA ASP A 120 -7.87 3.84 13.29
C ASP A 120 -8.75 5.11 13.44
N GLY A 121 -8.28 6.27 12.95
CA GLY A 121 -8.99 7.54 13.04
C GLY A 121 -8.82 8.27 14.38
N GLY A 122 -8.00 7.72 15.28
CA GLY A 122 -7.66 8.33 16.55
C GLY A 122 -6.52 9.35 16.47
N ARG A 123 -6.15 9.86 17.65
CA ARG A 123 -4.94 10.67 17.85
C ARG A 123 -4.14 10.10 19.00
N SER A 124 -2.82 10.15 18.88
CA SER A 124 -1.89 9.80 19.95
C SER A 124 -1.04 11.01 20.30
N ARG A 125 -1.00 11.37 21.59
CA ARG A 125 -0.09 12.41 22.08
C ARG A 125 1.31 11.82 22.23
N VAL A 126 2.28 12.48 21.63
CA VAL A 126 3.69 12.10 21.67
C VAL A 126 4.50 13.21 22.30
N ARG A 127 5.29 12.85 23.32
CA ARG A 127 6.17 13.77 24.03
C ARG A 127 7.49 13.89 23.27
N ILE A 128 7.80 15.10 22.84
CA ILE A 128 9.02 15.45 22.13
C ILE A 128 10.07 15.89 23.17
N PRO A 129 11.20 15.19 23.28
CA PRO A 129 12.32 15.62 24.10
C PRO A 129 12.88 16.97 23.63
N ALA A 130 13.37 17.80 24.54
CA ALA A 130 14.12 19.01 24.18
C ALA A 130 15.38 18.65 23.38
N GLY A 131 15.76 19.50 22.43
CA GLY A 131 16.89 19.26 21.52
C GLY A 131 16.66 18.13 20.51
N SER A 132 15.41 17.79 20.20
CA SER A 132 15.11 16.75 19.21
C SER A 132 15.46 17.20 17.80
N GLN A 133 16.29 16.42 17.11
CA GLN A 133 16.72 16.71 15.75
C GLN A 133 15.72 16.21 14.69
N SER A 134 15.77 16.82 13.50
CA SER A 134 15.02 16.35 12.33
C SER A 134 15.50 14.95 11.92
N GLY A 135 14.60 14.11 11.42
CA GLY A 135 14.87 12.70 11.11
C GLY A 135 14.85 11.77 12.32
N ARG A 136 14.74 12.30 13.55
CA ARG A 136 14.61 11.46 14.75
C ARG A 136 13.34 10.60 14.64
N GLN A 137 13.53 9.29 14.74
CA GLN A 137 12.44 8.33 14.75
C GLN A 137 12.00 7.99 16.17
N MET A 138 10.68 7.93 16.39
CA MET A 138 10.09 7.49 17.64
C MET A 138 9.06 6.39 17.37
N ARG A 139 9.01 5.40 18.26
CA ARG A 139 8.13 4.23 18.10
C ARG A 139 6.90 4.32 18.99
N LEU A 140 5.73 4.18 18.39
CA LEU A 140 4.44 4.07 19.04
C LEU A 140 3.98 2.61 18.99
N LYS A 141 4.12 1.93 20.12
CA LYS A 141 3.87 0.49 20.23
C LYS A 141 2.39 0.16 20.00
N GLY A 142 2.11 -0.84 19.15
CA GLY A 142 0.76 -1.36 18.89
C GLY A 142 -0.16 -0.43 18.08
N LYS A 143 0.40 0.63 17.48
CA LYS A 143 -0.32 1.59 16.63
C LYS A 143 -0.14 1.34 15.12
N GLY A 144 0.47 0.21 14.74
CA GLY A 144 0.62 -0.22 13.34
C GLY A 144 -0.56 -1.03 12.81
N MET A 145 -0.31 -1.81 11.76
CA MET A 145 -1.31 -2.61 11.07
C MET A 145 -1.60 -3.93 11.81
N PRO A 146 -2.85 -4.43 11.77
CA PRO A 146 -3.18 -5.75 12.29
C PRO A 146 -2.58 -6.85 11.40
N ALA A 147 -2.09 -7.92 12.01
CA ALA A 147 -1.66 -9.10 11.30
C ALA A 147 -2.87 -9.99 10.92
N ILE A 148 -2.81 -10.62 9.75
CA ILE A 148 -3.89 -11.48 9.25
C ILE A 148 -4.07 -12.67 10.21
N LYS A 149 -5.30 -12.91 10.65
CA LYS A 149 -5.70 -14.06 11.51
C LYS A 149 -5.00 -14.13 12.87
N THR A 150 -4.40 -13.04 13.34
CA THR A 150 -3.81 -12.99 14.69
C THR A 150 -4.25 -11.72 15.42
N VAL A 151 -4.14 -11.71 16.75
CA VAL A 151 -4.45 -10.53 17.58
C VAL A 151 -3.30 -9.51 17.55
N GLN A 152 -2.15 -9.88 17.00
CA GLN A 152 -0.97 -9.04 16.97
C GLN A 152 -1.17 -7.83 16.04
N LYS A 153 -0.68 -6.68 16.52
CA LYS A 153 -0.57 -5.44 15.73
C LYS A 153 0.91 -5.07 15.63
N GLY A 154 1.30 -4.50 14.50
CA GLY A 154 2.61 -3.87 14.38
C GLY A 154 2.69 -2.54 15.12
N ASP A 155 3.82 -1.86 14.93
CA ASP A 155 4.12 -0.58 15.55
C ASP A 155 3.98 0.55 14.51
N MET A 156 3.80 1.79 15.00
CA MET A 156 3.90 2.98 14.15
C MET A 156 5.19 3.74 14.48
N PHE A 157 5.98 4.02 13.47
CA PHE A 157 7.18 4.83 13.54
C PHE A 157 6.84 6.23 13.06
N ILE A 158 7.12 7.21 13.90
CA ILE A 158 7.02 8.61 13.53
C ILE A 158 8.42 9.12 13.25
N GLU A 159 8.58 9.81 12.13
CA GLU A 159 9.79 10.54 11.82
C GLU A 159 9.52 12.03 12.02
N MET A 160 10.28 12.66 12.89
CA MET A 160 10.17 14.09 13.12
C MET A 160 10.73 14.87 11.94
N ALA A 161 9.94 15.79 11.39
CA ALA A 161 10.40 16.75 10.40
C ALA A 161 10.36 18.15 11.03
N VAL A 162 11.53 18.67 11.41
CA VAL A 162 11.59 20.03 11.94
C VAL A 162 11.33 21.01 10.81
N GLU A 163 10.32 21.85 10.98
CA GLU A 163 9.90 22.85 10.01
C GLU A 163 10.55 24.20 10.32
N THR A 164 11.32 24.70 9.35
CA THR A 164 11.87 26.06 9.39
C THR A 164 10.78 27.05 8.97
N PRO A 165 10.45 28.06 9.80
CA PRO A 165 9.35 28.97 9.51
C PRO A 165 9.67 29.88 8.32
N VAL A 166 8.66 30.14 7.48
CA VAL A 166 8.71 31.07 6.35
C VAL A 166 7.84 32.30 6.61
N ASN A 167 8.03 33.37 5.83
CA ASN A 167 7.21 34.60 5.90
C ASN A 167 7.19 35.27 7.30
N LEU A 168 8.37 35.41 7.91
CA LEU A 168 8.53 35.97 9.25
C LEU A 168 8.23 37.48 9.31
N THR A 169 7.59 37.91 10.39
CA THR A 169 7.39 39.33 10.72
C THR A 169 8.71 39.99 11.16
N ALA A 170 8.77 41.32 11.17
CA ALA A 170 9.95 42.06 11.65
C ALA A 170 10.36 41.62 13.07
N ARG A 171 9.38 41.56 13.98
CA ARG A 171 9.62 41.13 15.36
C ARG A 171 10.13 39.69 15.47
N GLN A 172 9.64 38.77 14.64
CA GLN A 172 10.12 37.39 14.64
C GLN A 172 11.56 37.28 14.14
N LYS A 173 11.95 38.09 13.15
CA LYS A 173 13.33 38.14 12.64
C LYS A 173 14.28 38.68 13.70
N GLU A 174 13.91 39.76 14.38
CA GLU A 174 14.70 40.32 15.51
C GLU A 174 14.98 39.26 16.57
N LEU A 175 13.95 38.50 17.00
CA LEU A 175 14.11 37.45 18.00
C LEU A 175 15.02 36.31 17.55
N LEU A 176 14.99 35.94 16.28
CA LEU A 176 15.89 34.90 15.74
C LEU A 176 17.33 35.40 15.63
N GLN A 177 17.55 36.68 15.34
CA GLN A 177 18.89 37.27 15.32
C GLN A 177 19.47 37.34 16.74
N GLU A 178 18.69 37.80 17.71
CA GLU A 178 19.09 37.81 19.12
C GLU A 178 19.38 36.40 19.64
N PHE A 179 18.56 35.41 19.25
CA PHE A 179 18.83 34.01 19.58
C PHE A 179 20.14 33.50 18.97
N GLU A 180 20.43 33.88 17.72
CA GLU A 180 21.66 33.47 17.03
C GLU A 180 22.92 34.09 17.64
N GLU A 181 22.87 35.35 18.07
CA GLU A 181 23.98 35.99 18.80
C GLU A 181 24.29 35.28 20.12
N LEU A 182 23.29 34.64 20.74
CA LEU A 182 23.44 33.85 21.96
C LEU A 182 23.76 32.36 21.70
N SER A 183 23.84 31.92 20.44
CA SER A 183 23.86 30.49 20.09
C SER A 183 25.26 29.87 19.89
N GLU A 184 26.35 30.57 20.25
CA GLU A 184 27.75 30.17 19.96
C GLU A 184 28.10 28.70 20.27
N ASP A 185 27.62 28.16 21.39
CA ASP A 185 27.90 26.79 21.85
C ASP A 185 26.80 25.75 21.51
N ASN A 186 25.67 26.18 20.94
CA ASN A 186 24.48 25.34 20.81
C ASN A 186 24.40 24.54 19.49
N ASN A 187 25.34 24.77 18.56
CA ASN A 187 25.33 24.21 17.20
C ASN A 187 26.59 23.34 16.89
N PRO A 188 26.79 22.19 17.56
CA PRO A 188 28.02 21.40 17.46
C PRO A 188 28.28 20.80 16.07
N GLU A 189 27.23 20.37 15.36
CA GLU A 189 27.39 19.82 14.00
C GLU A 189 27.87 20.87 13.01
N THR A 190 27.35 22.10 13.11
CA THR A 190 27.78 23.24 12.30
C THR A 190 29.27 23.54 12.52
N ASN A 191 29.70 23.61 13.79
CA ASN A 191 31.09 23.86 14.15
C ASN A 191 32.04 22.74 13.67
N SER A 192 31.61 21.48 13.81
CA SER A 192 32.36 20.31 13.34
C SER A 192 32.46 20.24 11.80
N PHE A 193 31.39 20.61 11.10
CA PHE A 193 31.39 20.63 9.64
C PHE A 193 32.35 21.69 9.09
N PHE A 194 32.30 22.93 9.58
CA PHE A 194 33.16 24.01 9.08
C PHE A 194 34.65 23.77 9.37
N SER A 195 34.99 23.18 10.53
CA SER A 195 36.37 22.77 10.83
C SER A 195 36.86 21.66 9.88
N SER A 196 36.00 20.70 9.56
CA SER A 196 36.31 19.63 8.59
C SER A 196 36.53 20.17 7.18
N VAL A 197 35.69 21.11 6.72
CA VAL A 197 35.81 21.76 5.40
C VAL A 197 37.10 22.57 5.29
N LYS A 198 37.46 23.32 6.34
CA LYS A 198 38.72 24.07 6.37
C LYS A 198 39.92 23.15 6.21
N THR A 199 39.93 22.04 6.93
CA THR A 199 40.98 21.01 6.84
C THR A 199 41.06 20.41 5.43
N PHE A 200 39.92 20.12 4.81
CA PHE A 200 39.85 19.59 3.45
C PHE A 200 40.45 20.56 2.41
N TRP A 201 40.12 21.85 2.47
CA TRP A 201 40.69 22.85 1.55
C TRP A 201 42.17 23.12 1.77
N GLU A 202 42.65 23.04 3.02
CA GLU A 202 44.08 23.11 3.33
C GLU A 202 44.83 21.92 2.73
N SER A 203 44.24 20.72 2.72
CA SER A 203 44.83 19.52 2.11
C SER A 203 44.90 19.53 0.58
N MET A 204 44.06 20.32 -0.12
CA MET A 204 44.11 20.45 -1.58
C MET A 204 45.07 21.54 -2.08
N LYS A 205 45.60 22.38 -1.18
CA LYS A 205 46.55 23.44 -1.53
C LYS A 205 48.02 23.02 -1.40
N GLY A 206 48.28 21.80 -0.92
CA GLY A 206 49.59 21.15 -0.88
C GLY A 206 49.65 19.99 -1.87
#